data_AF-A0A913ZDJ1-F1
#
_entry.id   AF-A0A913ZDJ1-F1
#
_cell.length_a   1.000
_cell.length_b   1.000
_cell.length_c   1.000
_cell.angle_alpha   90.00
_cell.angle_beta   90.00
_cell.angle_gamma   90.00
#
_symmetry.space_group_name_H-M   'P 1'
#
loop_
_entity.id
_entity.type
_entity.pdbx_description
1 polymer ?
#
loop_
_entity_poly.entity_id
_entity_poly.type
_entity_poly.pdbx_seq_one_letter_code
_entity_poly.pdbx_strand_id
1 'polypeptide(L)'
;MGGWKLETARMGIYVFFPVAMFYCFNRTELFEKYVTDKIKLMYPPESKMHRKEFDELRDKMEERVATKQKKQEEQSLHLMEAARTSQSS
;
A
#
# COMPACT_ATOMS: atom_id res chain seq x y z
N MET A 1 36.36 -19.13 49.18
CA MET A 1 36.55 -18.03 48.22
C MET A 1 35.65 -18.19 46.97
N GLY A 2 34.34 -18.43 47.15
CA GLY A 2 33.40 -18.65 46.02
C GLY A 2 32.33 -17.56 45.84
N GLY A 3 32.03 -16.79 46.89
CA GLY A 3 30.94 -15.81 46.89
C GLY A 3 31.13 -14.67 45.90
N TRP A 4 32.30 -14.02 45.90
CA TRP A 4 32.56 -12.87 45.04
C TRP A 4 32.50 -13.18 43.53
N LYS A 5 32.91 -14.39 43.14
CA LYS A 5 32.77 -14.86 41.74
C LYS A 5 31.30 -14.97 41.35
N LEU A 6 30.45 -15.46 42.25
CA LEU A 6 29.02 -15.61 42.01
C LEU A 6 28.29 -14.25 41.98
N GLU A 7 28.70 -13.31 42.83
CA GLU A 7 28.16 -11.94 42.84
C GLU A 7 28.52 -11.18 41.55
N THR A 8 29.77 -11.34 41.08
CA THR A 8 30.21 -10.73 39.81
C THR A 8 29.45 -11.33 38.62
N ALA A 9 29.21 -12.64 38.62
CA ALA A 9 28.40 -13.30 37.58
C ALA A 9 26.95 -12.81 37.60
N ARG A 10 26.36 -12.65 38.79
CA ARG A 10 25.00 -12.11 38.95
C ARG A 10 24.90 -10.68 38.41
N MET A 11 25.86 -9.82 38.75
CA MET A 11 25.92 -8.44 38.25
C MET A 11 26.11 -8.40 36.73
N GLY A 12 26.94 -9.30 36.18
CA GLY A 12 27.08 -9.48 34.75
C GLY A 12 25.75 -9.81 34.08
N ILE A 13 25.00 -10.80 34.60
CA ILE A 13 23.69 -11.15 34.06
C ILE A 13 22.73 -9.95 34.12
N TYR A 14 22.67 -9.22 35.24
CA TYR A 14 21.80 -8.05 35.36
C TYR A 14 22.11 -6.92 34.37
N VAL A 15 23.39 -6.74 34.00
CA VAL A 15 23.80 -5.72 33.04
C VAL A 15 23.63 -6.21 31.59
N PHE A 16 24.03 -7.44 31.30
CA PHE A 16 23.93 -8.01 29.95
C PHE A 16 22.50 -8.36 29.55
N PHE A 17 21.65 -8.77 30.49
CA PHE A 17 20.27 -9.16 30.22
C PHE A 17 19.44 -8.07 29.53
N PRO A 18 19.34 -6.82 30.04
CA PRO A 18 18.56 -5.78 29.38
C PRO A 18 19.16 -5.37 28.03
N VAL A 19 20.49 -5.42 27.87
CA VAL A 19 21.16 -5.10 26.59
C VAL A 19 20.89 -6.18 25.54
N ALA A 20 21.00 -7.46 25.92
CA ALA A 20 20.70 -8.59 25.04
C ALA A 20 19.21 -8.65 24.68
N MET A 21 18.34 -8.37 25.65
CA MET A 21 16.91 -8.24 25.45
C MET A 21 16.62 -7.11 24.45
N PHE A 22 17.16 -5.92 24.67
CA PHE A 22 17.02 -4.81 23.72
C PHE A 22 17.54 -5.17 22.33
N TYR A 23 18.68 -5.85 22.21
CA TYR A 23 19.23 -6.29 20.94
C TYR A 23 18.35 -7.31 20.20
N CYS A 24 17.76 -8.27 20.92
CA CYS A 24 16.84 -9.26 20.34
C CYS A 24 15.51 -8.62 19.92
N PHE A 25 14.92 -7.78 20.77
CA PHE A 25 13.60 -7.18 20.52
C PHE A 25 13.63 -5.95 19.60
N ASN A 26 14.78 -5.29 19.41
CA ASN A 26 14.93 -4.20 18.46
C ASN A 26 15.19 -4.68 17.01
N ARG A 27 15.13 -6.00 16.75
CA ARG A 27 15.10 -6.54 15.38
C ARG A 27 13.68 -6.38 14.82
N THR A 28 13.54 -5.45 13.89
CA THR A 28 12.29 -5.08 13.20
C THR A 28 11.58 -6.23 12.48
N GLU A 29 12.29 -7.32 12.17
CA GLU A 29 11.75 -8.47 11.41
C GLU A 29 10.64 -9.25 12.13
N LEU A 30 10.72 -9.38 13.47
CA LEU A 30 9.66 -10.01 14.27
C LEU A 30 8.45 -9.08 14.46
N PHE A 31 8.71 -7.78 14.55
CA PHE A 31 7.67 -6.76 14.69
C PHE A 31 6.81 -6.67 13.43
N GLU A 32 7.43 -6.68 12.25
CA GLU A 32 6.70 -6.53 10.98
C GLU A 32 5.70 -7.66 10.76
N LYS A 33 6.09 -8.92 11.01
CA LYS A 33 5.16 -10.07 10.90
C LYS A 33 4.04 -10.00 11.92
N TYR A 34 4.34 -9.70 13.19
CA TYR A 34 3.34 -9.63 14.24
C TYR A 34 2.32 -8.50 14.02
N VAL A 35 2.81 -7.30 13.67
CA VAL A 35 1.96 -6.14 13.41
C VAL A 35 1.16 -6.33 12.13
N THR A 36 1.76 -6.88 11.08
CA THR A 36 1.04 -7.16 9.83
C THR A 36 -0.09 -8.17 10.04
N ASP A 37 0.13 -9.22 10.83
CA ASP A 37 -0.89 -10.21 11.14
C ASP A 37 -2.03 -9.60 11.98
N LYS A 38 -1.69 -8.79 12.99
CA LYS A 38 -2.66 -8.03 13.80
C LYS A 38 -3.47 -7.02 12.97
N ILE A 39 -2.82 -6.29 12.07
CA ILE A 39 -3.48 -5.35 11.16
C ILE A 39 -4.40 -6.11 10.21
N LYS A 40 -3.98 -7.24 9.64
CA LYS A 40 -4.82 -8.10 8.78
C LYS A 40 -6.02 -8.71 9.52
N LEU A 41 -5.89 -8.95 10.81
CA LEU A 41 -7.00 -9.44 11.64
C LEU A 41 -8.02 -8.33 11.91
N MET A 42 -7.56 -7.10 12.18
CA MET A 42 -8.44 -5.94 12.44
C MET A 42 -9.05 -5.35 11.16
N TYR A 43 -8.28 -5.32 10.08
CA TYR A 43 -8.72 -5.02 8.74
C TYR A 43 -8.72 -6.32 7.95
N PRO A 44 -9.84 -7.08 7.97
CA PRO A 44 -9.93 -8.28 7.14
C PRO A 44 -9.55 -7.89 5.71
N PRO A 45 -8.66 -8.65 5.05
CA PRO A 45 -8.25 -8.35 3.67
C PRO A 45 -9.53 -8.23 2.87
N GLU A 46 -9.73 -7.05 2.26
CA GLU A 46 -10.99 -6.66 1.63
C GLU A 46 -11.66 -7.87 1.00
N SER A 47 -12.89 -8.13 1.43
CA SER A 47 -13.67 -9.26 0.97
C SER A 47 -13.55 -9.36 -0.55
N LYS A 48 -13.40 -10.58 -1.10
CA LYS A 48 -13.27 -10.80 -2.54
C LYS A 48 -14.40 -10.14 -3.36
N MET A 49 -15.50 -9.75 -2.70
CA MET A 49 -16.57 -8.93 -3.27
C MET A 49 -16.10 -7.52 -3.65
N HIS A 50 -15.39 -6.80 -2.78
CA HIS A 50 -14.93 -5.43 -3.09
C HIS A 50 -13.91 -5.39 -4.23
N ARG A 51 -13.10 -6.46 -4.37
CA ARG A 51 -12.19 -6.60 -5.51
C ARG A 51 -12.94 -6.64 -6.85
N LYS A 52 -14.08 -7.34 -6.92
CA LYS A 52 -14.92 -7.37 -8.13
C LYS A 52 -15.57 -6.02 -8.39
N GLU A 53 -16.14 -5.40 -7.36
CA GLU A 53 -16.75 -4.07 -7.49
C GLU A 53 -15.76 -3.02 -7.98
N PHE A 54 -14.52 -3.04 -7.47
CA PHE A 54 -13.45 -2.14 -7.93
C PHE A 54 -13.06 -2.39 -9.39
N ASP A 55 -13.00 -3.64 -9.80
CA ASP A 55 -12.66 -4.04 -11.17
C ASP A 55 -13.76 -3.59 -12.15
N GLU A 56 -15.03 -3.78 -11.79
CA GLU A 56 -16.19 -3.32 -12.55
C GLU A 56 -16.28 -1.78 -12.63
N LEU A 57 -15.92 -1.07 -11.54
CA LEU A 57 -15.87 0.39 -11.54
C LEU A 57 -14.74 0.92 -12.43
N ARG A 58 -13.58 0.26 -12.43
CA ARG A 58 -12.45 0.59 -13.32
C ARG A 58 -12.85 0.46 -14.78
N ASP A 59 -13.46 -0.67 -15.15
CA ASP A 59 -13.88 -0.97 -16.52
C ASP A 59 -14.91 0.06 -17.04
N LYS A 60 -15.91 0.37 -16.20
CA LYS A 60 -16.91 1.42 -16.51
C LYS A 60 -16.29 2.82 -16.64
N MET A 61 -15.21 3.12 -15.92
CA MET A 61 -14.51 4.40 -16.07
C MET A 61 -13.74 4.47 -17.39
N GLU A 62 -13.06 3.39 -17.78
CA GLU A 62 -12.31 3.32 -19.03
C GLU A 62 -13.22 3.48 -20.25
N GLU A 63 -14.38 2.79 -20.26
CA GLU A 63 -15.37 2.93 -21.33
C GLU A 63 -15.93 4.37 -21.42
N ARG A 64 -16.19 5.02 -20.29
CA ARG A 64 -16.64 6.42 -20.24
C ARG A 64 -15.59 7.39 -20.77
N VAL A 65 -14.31 7.13 -20.52
CA VAL A 65 -13.22 7.97 -21.04
C VAL A 65 -13.09 7.77 -22.55
N ALA A 66 -13.09 6.52 -23.02
CA ALA A 66 -12.98 6.21 -24.44
C ALA A 66 -14.14 6.78 -25.27
N THR A 67 -15.38 6.68 -24.77
CA THR A 67 -16.57 7.23 -25.43
C THR A 67 -16.57 8.75 -25.47
N LYS A 68 -16.07 9.42 -24.42
CA LYS A 68 -15.91 10.88 -24.40
C LYS A 68 -14.85 11.34 -25.41
N GLN A 69 -13.72 10.63 -25.49
CA GLN A 69 -12.65 10.95 -26.45
C GLN A 69 -13.15 10.85 -27.89
N LYS A 70 -13.87 9.77 -28.25
CA LYS A 70 -14.45 9.62 -29.59
C LYS A 70 -15.42 10.73 -29.95
N LYS A 71 -16.35 11.07 -29.05
CA LYS A 71 -17.30 12.17 -29.26
C LYS A 71 -16.59 13.51 -29.45
N GLN A 72 -15.52 13.76 -28.70
CA GLN A 72 -14.75 14.99 -28.78
C GLN A 72 -13.97 15.07 -30.11
N GLU A 73 -13.45 13.95 -30.59
CA GLU A 73 -12.79 13.83 -31.90
C GLU A 73 -13.78 14.07 -33.05
N GLU A 74 -14.94 13.42 -33.02
CA GLU A 74 -16.03 13.62 -33.99
C GLU A 74 -16.50 15.09 -34.04
N GLN A 75 -16.66 15.72 -32.87
CA GLN A 75 -17.02 17.14 -32.78
C GLN A 75 -15.92 18.05 -33.35
N SER A 76 -14.65 17.73 -33.13
CA SER A 76 -13.53 18.50 -33.68
C SER A 76 -13.43 18.39 -35.21
N LEU A 77 -13.67 17.18 -35.76
CA LEU A 77 -13.70 16.92 -37.20
C LEU A 77 -14.87 17.67 -37.87
N HIS A 78 -16.07 17.60 -37.28
CA HIS A 78 -17.24 18.31 -37.78
C HIS A 78 -17.05 19.84 -37.74
N LEU A 79 -16.38 20.37 -36.70
CA LEU A 79 -16.05 21.80 -36.62
C LEU A 79 -15.04 22.21 -37.71
N MET A 80 -14.01 21.39 -37.96
CA MET A 80 -13.05 21.62 -39.04
C MET A 80 -13.70 21.59 -40.43
N GLU A 81 -14.65 20.68 -40.66
CA GLU A 81 -15.40 20.61 -41.92
C GLU A 81 -16.27 21.86 -42.14
N ALA A 82 -16.99 22.31 -41.10
CA ALA A 82 -17.79 23.54 -41.14
C ALA A 82 -16.93 24.80 -41.35
N ALA A 83 -15.72 24.84 -40.78
CA ALA A 83 -14.76 25.91 -41.02
C ALA A 83 -14.20 25.90 -42.46
N ARG A 84 -14.07 24.72 -43.07
CA ARG A 84 -13.57 24.58 -44.45
C ARG A 84 -14.61 24.99 -45.48
N THR A 85 -15.88 24.67 -45.26
CA THR A 85 -16.98 25.06 -46.17
C THR A 85 -17.27 26.55 -46.14
N SER A 86 -17.12 27.20 -44.98
CA SER A 86 -17.29 28.66 -44.83
C SER A 86 -16.15 29.49 -45.42
N GLN A 87 -14.94 28.94 -45.58
CA GLN A 87 -13.82 29.61 -46.27
C GLN A 87 -13.82 29.44 -47.79
N SER A 88 -14.67 28.55 -48.34
CA SER A 88 -14.76 28.21 -49.77
C SER A 88 -15.92 28.92 -50.50
N SER A 89 -16.70 29.75 -49.79
CA SER A 89 -17.77 30.61 -50.36
C SER A 89 -17.35 32.07 -50.31
#